data_AF-A0A9X3JXG0-F1
#
_entry.id   AF-A0A9X3JXG0-F1
#
_cell.length_a   1.000
_cell.length_b   1.000
_cell.length_c   1.000
_cell.angle_alpha   90.00
_cell.angle_beta   90.00
_cell.angle_gamma   90.00
#
_symmetry.space_group_name_H-M   'P 1'
#
loop_
_entity.id
_entity.type
_entity.pdbx_description
1 polymer ?
#
loop_
_entity_poly.entity_id
_entity_poly.type
_entity_poly.pdbx_seq_one_letter_code
_entity_poly.pdbx_strand_id
1 'polypeptide(L)'
;MTTVRTAPARRIFVQQMAAAAAAVALPSLGTAYAATGERRFAPQPGPWRTFEVTTRVDIAQADGATRVWLPVPSVNTGWQQSLESAYSSNGVARMADDERYGARMLMVEFAPSIAQPHVELTSRIMTQDRSIDWSARRTANDDAAIRAYWTAATELLPTGGIVRQTARAAVGQARTDVEKTQRIYDWIIANTFREPKVKGCGEGDIQTMLETGNLGGKCADLNALFVGMCRAVGVPARDVYGLRLVPSAFGYKELGGNPASLKGAQHCRAEVWLSGYGWVAMDPADVTKVMRQETAEWIKSPAHPVVAPVAKALFGGWEGNWMAYNVAHDVVLPGSTGPKIGFLMYPMAENAAGRLNHYAPDDFRYQITAREIKA
;
A
#
# COMPACT_ATOMS: atom_id res chain seq x y z
N MET A 1 -34.07 -62.23 39.97
CA MET A 1 -32.60 -62.12 39.86
C MET A 1 -32.09 -63.35 39.14
N THR A 2 -31.40 -63.36 38.01
CA THR A 2 -31.05 -62.37 36.98
C THR A 2 -30.72 -63.24 35.76
N THR A 3 -31.23 -62.86 34.58
CA THR A 3 -30.78 -63.25 33.22
C THR A 3 -30.54 -64.72 32.88
N VAL A 4 -31.26 -65.23 31.86
CA VAL A 4 -30.76 -65.56 30.51
C VAL A 4 -31.99 -65.82 29.64
N ARG A 5 -32.12 -65.17 28.48
CA ARG A 5 -33.02 -65.62 27.42
C ARG A 5 -32.25 -65.81 26.11
N THR A 6 -32.24 -67.07 25.73
CA THR A 6 -31.95 -67.72 24.45
C THR A 6 -32.62 -67.02 23.27
N ALA A 7 -31.89 -66.64 22.21
CA ALA A 7 -31.50 -67.46 21.04
C ALA A 7 -32.51 -67.33 19.87
N PRO A 8 -32.26 -67.86 18.66
CA PRO A 8 -31.82 -67.07 17.51
C PRO A 8 -32.68 -67.34 16.24
N ALA A 9 -32.24 -66.77 15.11
CA ALA A 9 -32.21 -67.38 13.77
C ALA A 9 -32.78 -66.53 12.62
N ARG A 10 -31.85 -66.23 11.69
CA ARG A 10 -31.96 -66.34 10.22
C ARG A 10 -32.83 -65.30 9.49
N ARG A 11 -32.19 -64.45 8.66
CA ARG A 11 -32.01 -64.62 7.18
C ARG A 11 -33.38 -64.52 6.51
N ILE A 12 -33.73 -63.59 5.63
CA ILE A 12 -33.10 -63.12 4.37
C ILE A 12 -34.05 -62.01 3.89
N PHE A 13 -33.58 -60.83 3.47
CA PHE A 13 -34.03 -60.21 2.21
C PHE A 13 -33.29 -58.91 1.92
N VAL A 14 -32.30 -59.00 1.02
CA VAL A 14 -31.98 -57.92 0.10
C VAL A 14 -33.20 -57.78 -0.81
N GLN A 15 -33.92 -56.66 -0.71
CA GLN A 15 -34.71 -56.00 -1.75
C GLN A 15 -35.67 -55.02 -1.07
N GLN A 16 -35.32 -53.74 -1.08
CA GLN A 16 -36.19 -52.56 -1.15
C GLN A 16 -35.36 -51.31 -0.79
N MET A 17 -34.45 -50.94 -1.70
CA MET A 17 -33.85 -49.61 -1.75
C MET A 17 -34.05 -49.10 -3.18
N ALA A 18 -35.23 -48.57 -3.44
CA ALA A 18 -35.51 -47.76 -4.60
C ALA A 18 -36.57 -46.70 -4.23
N ALA A 19 -36.34 -45.49 -4.75
CA ALA A 19 -37.23 -44.33 -4.79
C ALA A 19 -37.28 -43.41 -3.54
N ALA A 20 -36.32 -42.49 -3.47
CA ALA A 20 -36.61 -41.04 -3.42
C ALA A 20 -35.32 -40.24 -3.64
N ALA A 21 -34.85 -40.20 -4.90
CA ALA A 21 -33.86 -39.23 -5.32
C ALA A 21 -34.56 -37.88 -5.53
N ALA A 22 -34.55 -37.02 -4.51
CA ALA A 22 -34.78 -35.60 -4.66
C ALA A 22 -33.41 -34.91 -4.60
N ALA A 23 -32.80 -34.73 -5.77
CA ALA A 23 -31.63 -33.91 -5.94
C ALA A 23 -32.00 -32.47 -5.57
N VAL A 24 -31.59 -32.01 -4.39
CA VAL A 24 -31.50 -30.57 -4.11
C VAL A 24 -30.26 -30.07 -4.83
N ALA A 25 -30.40 -29.80 -6.12
CA ALA A 25 -29.49 -28.92 -6.83
C ALA A 25 -29.70 -27.52 -6.24
N LEU A 26 -28.87 -27.15 -5.25
CA LEU A 26 -28.69 -25.74 -4.93
C LEU A 26 -28.04 -25.11 -6.16
N PRO A 27 -28.66 -24.14 -6.85
CA PRO A 27 -27.89 -23.28 -7.71
C PRO A 27 -26.96 -22.51 -6.77
N SER A 28 -25.67 -22.82 -6.81
CA SER A 28 -24.65 -21.86 -6.45
C SER A 28 -24.94 -20.62 -7.30
N LEU A 29 -25.61 -19.63 -6.72
CA LEU A 29 -25.66 -18.27 -7.23
C LEU A 29 -24.25 -17.69 -7.08
N GLY A 30 -23.31 -18.25 -7.83
CA GLY A 30 -22.19 -17.49 -8.34
C GLY A 30 -22.83 -16.49 -9.30
N THR A 31 -23.06 -15.28 -8.81
CA THR A 31 -23.18 -14.14 -9.69
C THR A 31 -21.86 -14.03 -10.43
N ALA A 32 -21.76 -14.74 -11.54
CA ALA A 32 -20.90 -14.33 -12.63
C ALA A 32 -21.42 -12.96 -13.04
N TYR A 33 -20.88 -11.91 -12.44
CA TYR A 33 -20.89 -10.59 -13.03
C TYR A 33 -20.04 -10.71 -14.29
N ALA A 34 -20.63 -11.22 -15.36
CA ALA A 34 -20.29 -10.80 -16.70
C ALA A 34 -20.71 -9.33 -16.77
N ALA A 35 -19.86 -8.45 -16.26
CA ALA A 35 -19.98 -7.03 -16.51
C ALA A 35 -19.64 -6.84 -17.99
N THR A 36 -20.67 -6.93 -18.83
CA THR A 36 -20.61 -6.60 -20.26
C THR A 36 -20.61 -5.09 -20.51
N GLY A 37 -20.40 -4.28 -19.46
CA GLY A 37 -20.11 -2.86 -19.57
C GLY A 37 -18.60 -2.62 -19.53
N GLU A 38 -18.11 -1.62 -20.26
CA GLU A 38 -16.74 -1.14 -20.11
C GLU A 38 -16.47 -0.85 -18.62
N ARG A 39 -15.44 -1.50 -18.05
CA ARG A 39 -15.01 -1.16 -16.69
C ARG A 39 -14.65 0.32 -16.66
N ARG A 40 -15.12 1.04 -15.65
CA ARG A 40 -14.81 2.46 -15.45
C ARG A 40 -13.92 2.60 -14.23
N PHE A 41 -12.90 3.45 -14.33
CA PHE A 41 -12.12 3.90 -13.20
C PHE A 41 -11.91 5.41 -13.38
N ALA A 42 -12.60 6.22 -12.59
CA ALA A 42 -12.65 7.67 -12.77
C ALA A 42 -12.90 8.38 -11.43
N PRO A 43 -11.96 8.26 -10.46
CA PRO A 43 -12.07 8.99 -9.20
C PRO A 43 -12.15 10.49 -9.47
N GLN A 44 -13.02 11.19 -8.75
CA GLN A 44 -13.21 12.64 -8.87
C GLN A 44 -13.34 13.24 -7.47
N PRO A 45 -12.75 14.43 -7.22
CA PRO A 45 -12.97 15.13 -5.96
C PRO A 45 -14.45 15.22 -5.64
N GLY A 46 -14.79 14.91 -4.39
CA GLY A 46 -16.17 14.74 -3.95
C GLY A 46 -16.28 14.97 -2.45
N PRO A 47 -17.29 14.38 -1.79
CA PRO A 47 -17.42 14.48 -0.35
C PRO A 47 -16.19 13.90 0.37
N TRP A 48 -15.73 14.60 1.41
CA TRP A 48 -14.74 14.05 2.32
C TRP A 48 -15.33 12.89 3.12
N ARG A 49 -14.54 11.84 3.30
CA ARG A 49 -14.86 10.66 4.08
C ARG A 49 -13.97 10.63 5.30
N THR A 50 -14.57 10.40 6.46
CA THR A 50 -13.83 10.32 7.73
C THR A 50 -13.60 8.87 8.08
N PHE A 51 -12.36 8.53 8.44
CA PHE A 51 -12.00 7.19 8.89
C PHE A 51 -11.30 7.23 10.24
N GLU A 52 -11.57 6.22 11.05
CA GLU A 52 -10.81 5.87 12.23
C GLU A 52 -10.02 4.60 11.92
N VAL A 53 -8.71 4.65 12.13
CA VAL A 53 -7.77 3.56 11.82
C VAL A 53 -7.07 3.15 13.10
N THR A 54 -7.16 1.88 13.46
CA THR A 54 -6.56 1.33 14.67
C THR A 54 -5.44 0.37 14.29
N THR A 55 -4.24 0.60 14.83
CA THR A 55 -3.09 -0.28 14.75
C THR A 55 -2.80 -0.84 16.13
N ARG A 56 -2.89 -2.17 16.29
CA ARG A 56 -2.57 -2.89 17.52
C ARG A 56 -1.32 -3.73 17.29
N VAL A 57 -0.37 -3.67 18.23
CA VAL A 57 0.82 -4.52 18.28
C VAL A 57 0.87 -5.22 19.64
N ASP A 58 1.08 -6.54 19.61
CA ASP A 58 1.23 -7.39 20.80
C ASP A 58 2.51 -8.23 20.67
N ILE A 59 3.63 -7.78 21.23
CA ILE A 59 4.92 -8.44 21.04
C ILE A 59 4.93 -9.80 21.75
N ALA A 60 5.03 -10.88 20.96
CA ALA A 60 4.97 -12.25 21.46
C ALA A 60 6.19 -12.66 22.28
N GLN A 61 7.37 -12.24 21.83
CA GLN A 61 8.67 -12.62 22.37
C GLN A 61 9.43 -11.34 22.75
N ALA A 62 9.11 -10.82 23.92
CA ALA A 62 9.93 -9.77 24.51
C ALA A 62 11.28 -10.39 24.90
N ASP A 63 12.36 -9.87 24.32
CA ASP A 63 13.72 -10.22 24.69
C ASP A 63 14.44 -8.96 25.15
N GLY A 64 14.57 -8.82 26.47
CA GLY A 64 15.08 -7.61 27.10
C GLY A 64 14.20 -6.37 26.82
N ALA A 65 14.84 -5.21 26.76
CA ALA A 65 14.15 -3.96 26.45
C ALA A 65 13.65 -3.99 25.01
N THR A 66 12.38 -3.67 24.81
CA THR A 66 11.74 -3.68 23.50
C THR A 66 11.28 -2.27 23.13
N ARG A 67 11.46 -1.90 21.86
CA ARG A 67 10.96 -0.64 21.30
C ARG A 67 10.02 -0.93 20.14
N VAL A 68 8.97 -0.14 20.03
CA VAL A 68 8.01 -0.18 18.92
C VAL A 68 7.86 1.22 18.33
N TRP A 69 7.81 1.32 17.01
CA TRP A 69 7.48 2.56 16.29
C TRP A 69 6.27 2.31 15.38
N LEU A 70 5.20 3.08 15.58
CA LEU A 70 4.00 3.01 14.74
C LEU A 70 3.89 4.27 13.89
N PRO A 71 3.69 4.17 12.56
CA PRO A 71 3.48 5.34 11.73
C PRO A 71 2.20 6.08 12.13
N VAL A 72 2.26 7.41 12.19
CA VAL A 72 1.13 8.29 12.47
C VAL A 72 0.87 9.15 11.23
N PRO A 73 -0.38 9.27 10.75
CA PRO A 73 -0.69 10.13 9.61
C PRO A 73 -0.26 11.58 9.85
N SER A 74 0.61 12.12 8.97
CA SER A 74 1.06 13.51 9.02
C SER A 74 0.94 14.26 7.70
N VAL A 75 0.40 13.63 6.66
CA VAL A 75 0.12 14.27 5.36
C VAL A 75 -1.17 15.08 5.44
N ASN A 76 -1.07 16.38 5.18
CA ASN A 76 -2.17 17.35 5.15
C ASN A 76 -2.14 18.11 3.82
N THR A 77 -3.09 17.79 2.93
CA THR A 77 -3.13 18.28 1.56
C THR A 77 -4.58 18.51 1.11
N GLY A 78 -4.77 18.91 -0.14
CA GLY A 78 -6.11 19.04 -0.73
C GLY A 78 -6.90 17.72 -0.86
N TRP A 79 -6.35 16.56 -0.50
CA TRP A 79 -7.04 15.26 -0.59
C TRP A 79 -7.01 14.44 0.71
N GLN A 80 -6.22 14.86 1.71
CA GLN A 80 -6.17 14.24 3.03
C GLN A 80 -5.99 15.29 4.13
N GLN A 81 -6.68 15.11 5.25
CA GLN A 81 -6.46 15.83 6.49
C GLN A 81 -6.27 14.82 7.64
N SER A 82 -5.18 14.96 8.37
CA SER A 82 -4.91 14.20 9.59
C SER A 82 -5.60 14.91 10.76
N LEU A 83 -6.43 14.19 11.51
CA LEU A 83 -7.14 14.72 12.67
C LEU A 83 -6.42 14.26 13.95
N GLU A 84 -7.17 13.84 14.98
CA GLU A 84 -6.62 13.37 16.24
C GLU A 84 -5.97 11.98 16.13
N SER A 85 -4.95 11.74 16.96
CA SER A 85 -4.38 10.42 17.19
C SER A 85 -4.26 10.19 18.69
N ALA A 86 -4.74 9.04 19.17
CA ALA A 86 -4.72 8.64 20.56
C ALA A 86 -4.11 7.25 20.69
N TYR A 87 -3.53 6.93 21.84
CA TYR A 87 -2.89 5.64 22.07
C TYR A 87 -3.09 5.13 23.49
N SER A 88 -2.97 3.81 23.64
CA SER A 88 -2.93 3.09 24.91
C SER A 88 -1.80 2.08 24.88
N SER A 89 -1.03 1.98 25.96
CA SER A 89 0.10 1.06 26.06
C SER A 89 0.44 0.76 27.51
N ASN A 90 1.02 -0.42 27.75
CA ASN A 90 1.68 -0.75 29.02
C ASN A 90 3.17 -0.36 29.05
N GLY A 91 3.68 0.35 28.03
CA GLY A 91 5.03 0.91 27.97
C GLY A 91 5.05 2.44 28.12
N VAL A 92 6.24 3.02 28.00
CA VAL A 92 6.43 4.48 27.98
C VAL A 92 6.36 4.96 26.54
N ALA A 93 5.31 5.73 26.23
CA ALA A 93 5.01 6.15 24.87
C ALA A 93 5.24 7.66 24.68
N ARG A 94 5.79 8.04 23.51
CA ARG A 94 5.96 9.43 23.09
C ARG A 94 5.81 9.57 21.57
N MET A 95 5.31 10.71 21.12
CA MET A 95 5.36 11.07 19.71
C MET A 95 6.78 11.49 19.32
N ALA A 96 7.15 11.20 18.08
CA ALA A 96 8.41 11.61 17.47
C ALA A 96 8.20 11.90 15.98
N ASP A 97 9.12 12.64 15.39
CA ASP A 97 9.13 13.01 13.98
C ASP A 97 10.51 12.68 13.40
N ASP A 98 10.59 12.28 12.14
CA ASP A 98 11.87 12.27 11.43
C ASP A 98 12.33 13.71 11.11
N GLU A 99 13.63 13.95 11.20
CA GLU A 99 14.19 15.30 11.08
C GLU A 99 14.10 15.90 9.67
N ARG A 100 14.04 15.06 8.62
CA ARG A 100 14.13 15.51 7.23
C ARG A 100 12.77 15.77 6.61
N TYR A 101 11.81 14.87 6.83
CA TYR A 101 10.51 14.88 6.14
C TYR A 101 9.32 15.14 7.09
N GLY A 102 9.52 15.13 8.41
CA GLY A 102 8.43 15.29 9.40
C GLY A 102 7.45 14.11 9.44
N ALA A 103 7.89 12.92 9.05
CA ALA A 103 7.16 11.67 9.25
C ALA A 103 6.96 11.42 10.73
N ARG A 104 5.69 11.40 11.14
CA ARG A 104 5.31 11.18 12.53
C ARG A 104 5.25 9.70 12.86
N MET A 105 5.66 9.39 14.08
CA MET A 105 5.56 8.07 14.64
C MET A 105 5.29 8.12 16.14
N LEU A 106 4.54 7.15 16.62
CA LEU A 106 4.46 6.83 18.04
C LEU A 106 5.62 5.89 18.38
N MET A 107 6.53 6.32 19.23
CA MET A 107 7.57 5.47 19.80
C MET A 107 7.13 4.99 21.17
N VAL A 108 7.25 3.69 21.43
CA VAL A 108 6.95 3.08 22.72
C VAL A 108 8.12 2.23 23.18
N GLU A 109 8.58 2.48 24.40
CA GLU A 109 9.64 1.70 25.06
C GLU A 109 9.05 0.84 26.16
N PHE A 110 9.45 -0.42 26.17
CA PHE A 110 9.05 -1.41 27.15
C PHE A 110 10.27 -1.87 27.94
N ALA A 111 10.20 -1.77 29.26
CA ALA A 111 11.24 -2.28 30.15
C ALA A 111 11.34 -3.82 30.04
N PRO A 112 12.52 -4.42 30.29
CA PRO A 112 12.70 -5.88 30.26
C PRO A 112 11.73 -6.68 31.13
N SER A 113 11.17 -6.05 32.18
CA SER A 113 10.20 -6.67 33.08
C SER A 113 8.79 -6.82 32.50
N ILE A 114 8.50 -6.19 31.35
CA ILE A 114 7.18 -6.27 30.70
C ILE A 114 7.13 -7.54 29.84
N ALA A 115 6.51 -8.59 30.37
CA ALA A 115 6.43 -9.89 29.70
C ALA A 115 5.56 -9.89 28.42
N GLN A 116 4.56 -9.00 28.33
CA GLN A 116 3.65 -8.89 27.19
C GLN A 116 3.53 -7.42 26.75
N PRO A 117 4.55 -6.89 26.04
CA PRO A 117 4.51 -5.54 25.51
C PRO A 117 3.35 -5.35 24.53
N HIS A 118 2.58 -4.30 24.72
CA HIS A 118 1.54 -3.95 23.76
C HIS A 118 1.35 -2.45 23.60
N VAL A 119 0.89 -2.07 22.41
CA VAL A 119 0.47 -0.71 22.10
C VAL A 119 -0.68 -0.76 21.11
N GLU A 120 -1.66 0.10 21.34
CA GLU A 120 -2.72 0.43 20.39
C GLU A 120 -2.65 1.91 20.04
N LEU A 121 -2.66 2.22 18.75
CA LEU A 121 -2.73 3.57 18.19
C LEU A 121 -3.99 3.68 17.35
N THR A 122 -4.84 4.66 17.66
CA THR A 122 -6.00 5.02 16.88
C THR A 122 -5.80 6.40 16.27
N SER A 123 -5.90 6.51 14.95
CA SER A 123 -5.77 7.76 14.19
C SER A 123 -7.06 8.04 13.45
N ARG A 124 -7.56 9.28 13.53
CA ARG A 124 -8.68 9.74 12.71
C ARG A 124 -8.13 10.58 11.55
N ILE A 125 -8.64 10.31 10.36
CA ILE A 125 -8.27 11.03 9.15
C ILE A 125 -9.52 11.36 8.34
N MET A 126 -9.41 12.35 7.46
CA MET A 126 -10.36 12.58 6.39
C MET A 126 -9.64 12.45 5.05
N THR A 127 -10.26 11.78 4.09
CA THR A 127 -9.74 11.67 2.72
C THR A 127 -10.84 11.98 1.71
N GLN A 128 -10.44 12.39 0.52
CA GLN A 128 -11.31 12.44 -0.65
C GLN A 128 -10.59 11.91 -1.88
N ASP A 129 -11.36 11.45 -2.86
CA ASP A 129 -10.86 11.19 -4.21
C ASP A 129 -10.14 12.44 -4.76
N ARG A 130 -9.21 12.22 -5.67
CA ARG A 130 -8.55 13.32 -6.38
C ARG A 130 -8.41 13.02 -7.86
N SER A 131 -8.49 14.07 -8.65
CA SER A 131 -8.18 14.10 -10.08
C SER A 131 -7.66 15.48 -10.41
N ILE A 132 -6.63 15.56 -11.25
CA ILE A 132 -6.13 16.82 -11.77
C ILE A 132 -6.98 17.26 -12.96
N ASP A 133 -7.28 18.56 -13.04
CA ASP A 133 -7.82 19.18 -14.23
C ASP A 133 -6.67 19.69 -15.09
N TRP A 134 -6.37 18.97 -16.18
CA TRP A 134 -5.30 19.30 -17.09
C TRP A 134 -5.54 20.59 -17.88
N SER A 135 -6.78 21.08 -17.94
CA SER A 135 -7.15 22.35 -18.60
C SER A 135 -6.93 23.57 -17.70
N ALA A 136 -7.00 23.40 -16.39
CA ALA A 136 -6.90 24.49 -15.41
C ALA A 136 -5.46 24.68 -14.90
N ARG A 137 -4.62 25.34 -15.70
CA ARG A 137 -3.27 25.73 -15.26
C ARG A 137 -3.35 26.82 -14.18
N ARG A 138 -2.64 26.59 -13.08
CA ARG A 138 -2.47 27.52 -11.96
C ARG A 138 -1.08 28.14 -12.01
N THR A 139 -0.91 29.35 -11.50
CA THR A 139 0.42 29.90 -11.24
C THR A 139 1.06 29.07 -10.12
N ALA A 140 1.97 28.17 -10.48
CA ALA A 140 2.74 27.41 -9.51
C ALA A 140 4.00 28.22 -9.14
N ASN A 141 4.25 28.38 -7.84
CA ASN A 141 5.50 28.96 -7.38
C ASN A 141 6.61 27.91 -7.59
N ASP A 142 7.53 28.17 -8.50
CA ASP A 142 8.67 27.28 -8.78
C ASP A 142 9.85 27.67 -7.90
N ASP A 143 9.75 27.35 -6.61
CA ASP A 143 10.81 27.60 -5.65
C ASP A 143 11.98 26.62 -5.91
N ALA A 144 13.14 27.18 -6.27
CA ALA A 144 14.34 26.41 -6.57
C ALA A 144 14.81 25.53 -5.41
N ALA A 145 14.62 25.97 -4.15
CA ALA A 145 14.99 25.18 -2.97
C ALA A 145 14.05 23.98 -2.78
N ILE A 146 12.74 24.19 -2.99
CA ILE A 146 11.76 23.09 -2.99
C ILE A 146 12.07 22.10 -4.12
N ARG A 147 12.39 22.59 -5.32
CA ARG A 147 12.79 21.73 -6.45
C ARG A 147 14.05 20.94 -6.13
N ALA A 148 15.09 21.56 -5.60
CA ALA A 148 16.33 20.88 -5.22
C ALA A 148 16.08 19.80 -4.15
N TYR A 149 15.23 20.09 -3.16
CA TYR A 149 14.87 19.13 -2.12
C TYR A 149 14.17 17.88 -2.70
N TRP A 150 13.18 18.08 -3.58
CA TRP A 150 12.38 16.99 -4.15
C TRP A 150 12.98 16.33 -5.40
N THR A 151 14.16 16.77 -5.83
CA THR A 151 14.97 16.12 -6.87
C THR A 151 16.24 15.47 -6.30
N ALA A 152 16.51 15.65 -5.01
CA ALA A 152 17.67 15.05 -4.34
C ALA A 152 17.60 13.52 -4.32
N ALA A 153 18.77 12.89 -4.41
CA ALA A 153 18.93 11.46 -4.22
C ALA A 153 18.65 11.04 -2.76
N THR A 154 18.25 9.79 -2.60
CA THR A 154 18.23 9.05 -1.32
C THR A 154 19.08 7.80 -1.47
N GLU A 155 19.28 7.04 -0.39
CA GLU A 155 20.09 5.81 -0.45
C GLU A 155 19.55 4.80 -1.46
N LEU A 156 18.23 4.61 -1.47
CA LEU A 156 17.56 3.66 -2.36
C LEU A 156 17.08 4.26 -3.69
N LEU A 157 17.05 5.59 -3.83
CA LEU A 157 16.69 6.29 -5.06
C LEU A 157 17.85 7.21 -5.52
N PRO A 158 18.99 6.65 -5.94
CA PRO A 158 20.05 7.43 -6.55
C PRO A 158 19.59 8.05 -7.87
N THR A 159 20.03 9.27 -8.16
CA THR A 159 19.59 10.02 -9.37
C THR A 159 20.65 10.10 -10.47
N GLY A 160 21.79 9.44 -10.27
CA GLY A 160 22.91 9.34 -11.20
C GLY A 160 22.97 8.01 -11.95
N GLY A 161 24.14 7.69 -12.51
CA GLY A 161 24.46 6.36 -13.06
C GLY A 161 23.40 5.78 -14.00
N ILE A 162 23.11 4.49 -13.82
CA ILE A 162 22.12 3.74 -14.61
C ILE A 162 20.71 4.33 -14.50
N VAL A 163 20.32 4.85 -13.33
CA VAL A 163 18.99 5.47 -13.14
C VAL A 163 18.82 6.65 -14.09
N ARG A 164 19.83 7.54 -14.15
CA ARG A 164 19.81 8.69 -15.05
C ARG A 164 19.86 8.30 -16.52
N GLN A 165 20.64 7.27 -16.86
CA GLN A 165 20.71 6.75 -18.22
C GLN A 165 19.35 6.22 -18.69
N THR A 166 18.72 5.37 -17.89
CA THR A 166 17.39 4.81 -18.17
C THR A 166 16.33 5.91 -18.23
N ALA A 167 16.34 6.85 -17.29
CA ALA A 167 15.39 7.97 -17.30
C ALA A 167 15.53 8.85 -18.55
N ARG A 168 16.77 9.17 -18.96
CA ARG A 168 17.04 9.92 -20.20
C ARG A 168 16.57 9.18 -21.45
N ALA A 169 16.79 7.87 -21.50
CA ALA A 169 16.30 7.04 -22.60
C ALA A 169 14.77 7.02 -22.66
N ALA A 170 14.10 6.88 -21.51
CA ALA A 170 12.64 6.88 -21.43
C ALA A 170 12.02 8.23 -21.88
N VAL A 171 12.57 9.37 -21.43
CA VAL A 171 12.02 10.69 -21.79
C VAL A 171 12.32 11.14 -23.22
N GLY A 172 13.43 10.66 -23.81
CA GLY A 172 13.85 11.04 -25.16
C GLY A 172 13.95 12.55 -25.35
N GLN A 173 13.13 13.10 -26.25
CA GLN A 173 13.11 14.53 -26.61
C GLN A 173 12.05 15.35 -25.84
N ALA A 174 11.40 14.79 -24.82
CA ALA A 174 10.42 15.49 -24.01
C ALA A 174 11.02 16.76 -23.37
N ARG A 175 10.31 17.89 -23.47
CA ARG A 175 10.82 19.19 -23.01
C ARG A 175 10.17 19.63 -21.72
N THR A 176 8.87 19.37 -21.57
CA THR A 176 8.11 19.78 -20.39
C THR A 176 8.15 18.72 -19.30
N ASP A 177 7.99 19.14 -18.05
CA ASP A 177 7.92 18.21 -16.91
C ASP A 177 6.72 17.25 -17.04
N VAL A 178 5.60 17.70 -17.62
CA VAL A 178 4.43 16.84 -17.92
C VAL A 178 4.79 15.75 -18.92
N GLU A 179 5.42 16.10 -20.05
CA GLU A 179 5.83 15.12 -21.07
C GLU A 179 6.84 14.13 -20.52
N LYS A 180 7.86 14.59 -19.77
CA LYS A 180 8.84 13.70 -19.14
C LYS A 180 8.16 12.72 -18.20
N THR A 181 7.24 13.21 -17.37
CA THR A 181 6.51 12.40 -16.39
C THR A 181 5.64 11.35 -17.08
N GLN A 182 4.90 11.71 -18.14
CA GLN A 182 4.11 10.76 -18.92
C GLN A 182 5.00 9.68 -19.56
N ARG A 183 6.13 10.07 -20.15
CA ARG A 183 7.05 9.11 -20.78
C ARG A 183 7.62 8.11 -19.77
N ILE A 184 7.98 8.57 -18.58
CA ILE A 184 8.47 7.70 -17.51
C ILE A 184 7.33 6.81 -16.98
N TYR A 185 6.13 7.37 -16.76
CA TYR A 185 4.95 6.62 -16.33
C TYR A 185 4.62 5.47 -17.30
N ASP A 186 4.57 5.77 -18.60
CA ASP A 186 4.35 4.78 -19.66
C ASP A 186 5.47 3.74 -19.71
N TRP A 187 6.73 4.18 -19.54
CA TRP A 187 7.87 3.28 -19.51
C TRP A 187 7.79 2.29 -18.34
N ILE A 188 7.41 2.74 -17.14
CA ILE A 188 7.23 1.85 -15.98
C ILE A 188 6.16 0.81 -16.27
N ILE A 189 5.00 1.21 -16.80
CA ILE A 189 3.90 0.30 -17.12
C ILE A 189 4.31 -0.73 -18.18
N ALA A 190 5.09 -0.32 -19.18
CA ALA A 190 5.49 -1.18 -20.28
C ALA A 190 6.65 -2.14 -19.94
N ASN A 191 7.55 -1.75 -19.04
CA ASN A 191 8.82 -2.47 -18.81
C ASN A 191 8.89 -3.18 -17.46
N THR A 192 8.02 -2.85 -16.52
CA THR A 192 8.00 -3.46 -15.18
C THR A 192 6.80 -4.38 -15.01
N PHE A 193 6.81 -5.19 -13.95
CA PHE A 193 5.66 -6.02 -13.61
C PHE A 193 5.49 -6.21 -12.11
N ARG A 194 4.24 -6.38 -11.70
CA ARG A 194 3.89 -6.84 -10.36
C ARG A 194 4.41 -8.27 -10.15
N GLU A 195 5.28 -8.45 -9.16
CA GLU A 195 5.77 -9.74 -8.70
C GLU A 195 5.14 -10.10 -7.33
N PRO A 196 4.10 -10.97 -7.29
CA PRO A 196 3.39 -11.27 -6.07
C PRO A 196 4.25 -11.85 -4.94
N LYS A 197 5.36 -12.53 -5.27
CA LYS A 197 6.25 -13.19 -4.31
C LYS A 197 7.22 -12.25 -3.59
N VAL A 198 7.37 -11.01 -4.04
CA VAL A 198 8.17 -9.99 -3.32
C VAL A 198 7.60 -9.80 -1.91
N LYS A 199 8.45 -9.76 -0.89
CA LYS A 199 8.02 -9.57 0.50
C LYS A 199 7.50 -8.14 0.72
N GLY A 200 6.48 -7.99 1.57
CA GLY A 200 5.87 -6.69 1.83
C GLY A 200 5.44 -5.96 0.56
N CYS A 201 5.82 -4.68 0.48
CA CYS A 201 5.60 -3.81 -0.67
C CYS A 201 6.81 -3.67 -1.59
N GLY A 202 7.93 -4.33 -1.30
CA GLY A 202 9.21 -4.09 -1.97
C GLY A 202 10.26 -3.47 -1.06
N GLU A 203 11.51 -3.51 -1.50
CA GLU A 203 12.65 -2.88 -0.83
C GLU A 203 12.87 -1.47 -1.36
N GLY A 204 12.60 -1.24 -2.65
CA GLY A 204 12.78 0.08 -3.29
C GLY A 204 14.19 0.37 -3.77
N ASP A 205 15.09 -0.63 -3.84
CA ASP A 205 16.44 -0.46 -4.41
C ASP A 205 16.38 -0.41 -5.94
N ILE A 206 16.18 0.79 -6.46
CA ILE A 206 15.97 1.01 -7.90
C ILE A 206 17.25 0.82 -8.71
N GLN A 207 18.42 0.98 -8.09
CA GLN A 207 19.69 0.81 -8.78
C GLN A 207 19.91 -0.66 -9.06
N THR A 208 19.78 -1.52 -8.04
CA THR A 208 19.90 -2.98 -8.21
C THR A 208 18.88 -3.52 -9.21
N MET A 209 17.63 -3.03 -9.17
CA MET A 209 16.61 -3.41 -10.17
C MET A 209 17.06 -3.14 -11.61
N LEU A 210 17.62 -1.96 -11.88
CA LEU A 210 18.08 -1.58 -13.21
C LEU A 210 19.35 -2.32 -13.62
N GLU A 211 20.32 -2.50 -12.70
CA GLU A 211 21.59 -3.16 -12.98
C GLU A 211 21.42 -4.65 -13.28
N THR A 212 20.51 -5.31 -12.57
CA THR A 212 20.22 -6.74 -12.78
C THR A 212 19.25 -6.98 -13.94
N GLY A 213 18.51 -5.96 -14.37
CA GLY A 213 17.42 -6.07 -15.34
C GLY A 213 16.17 -6.78 -14.78
N ASN A 214 16.14 -7.13 -13.50
CA ASN A 214 14.95 -7.69 -12.87
C ASN A 214 13.97 -6.57 -12.49
N LEU A 215 13.13 -6.17 -13.45
CA LEU A 215 12.13 -5.11 -13.31
C LEU A 215 10.80 -5.60 -12.69
N GLY A 216 10.86 -6.68 -11.91
CA GLY A 216 9.73 -7.22 -11.15
C GLY A 216 9.71 -6.64 -9.74
N GLY A 217 8.53 -6.24 -9.25
CA GLY A 217 8.43 -5.62 -7.93
C GLY A 217 7.00 -5.46 -7.41
N LYS A 218 6.86 -4.79 -6.28
CA LYS A 218 5.59 -4.30 -5.74
C LYS A 218 5.61 -2.77 -5.67
N CYS A 219 4.62 -2.16 -5.01
CA CYS A 219 4.45 -0.71 -5.08
C CYS A 219 5.67 0.09 -4.61
N ALA A 220 6.38 -0.34 -3.57
CA ALA A 220 7.57 0.36 -3.07
C ALA A 220 8.80 0.16 -3.96
N ASP A 221 8.78 -0.81 -4.89
CA ASP A 221 9.81 -0.95 -5.93
C ASP A 221 9.44 -0.10 -7.16
N LEU A 222 8.21 -0.27 -7.66
CA LEU A 222 7.79 0.29 -8.94
C LEU A 222 7.52 1.80 -8.88
N ASN A 223 6.89 2.28 -7.79
CA ASN A 223 6.70 3.73 -7.61
C ASN A 223 8.02 4.41 -7.20
N ALA A 224 8.91 3.75 -6.45
CA ALA A 224 10.24 4.28 -6.19
C ALA A 224 11.07 4.40 -7.48
N LEU A 225 11.02 3.40 -8.38
CA LEU A 225 11.67 3.47 -9.68
C LEU A 225 11.12 4.63 -10.52
N PHE A 226 9.79 4.80 -10.56
CA PHE A 226 9.15 5.95 -11.19
C PHE A 226 9.65 7.28 -10.60
N VAL A 227 9.65 7.42 -9.27
CA VAL A 227 10.09 8.64 -8.56
C VAL A 227 11.57 8.91 -8.82
N GLY A 228 12.45 7.92 -8.67
CA GLY A 228 13.88 8.04 -8.91
C GLY A 228 14.21 8.44 -10.35
N MET A 229 13.52 7.86 -11.33
CA MET A 229 13.65 8.26 -12.73
C MET A 229 13.19 9.69 -12.98
N CYS A 230 12.05 10.12 -12.40
CA CYS A 230 11.59 11.51 -12.48
C CYS A 230 12.62 12.48 -11.90
N ARG A 231 13.14 12.19 -10.69
CA ARG A 231 14.17 13.00 -10.02
C ARG A 231 15.46 13.10 -10.87
N ALA A 232 15.89 11.99 -11.48
CA ALA A 232 17.10 11.94 -12.31
C ALA A 232 17.05 12.82 -13.58
N VAL A 233 15.85 13.20 -14.03
CA VAL A 233 15.64 14.14 -15.16
C VAL A 233 15.14 15.53 -14.71
N GLY A 234 15.27 15.82 -13.41
CA GLY A 234 15.00 17.14 -12.83
C GLY A 234 13.54 17.44 -12.53
N VAL A 235 12.66 16.43 -12.58
CA VAL A 235 11.25 16.57 -12.21
C VAL A 235 11.10 16.24 -10.72
N PRO A 236 10.63 17.18 -9.88
CA PRO A 236 10.47 16.91 -8.45
C PRO A 236 9.39 15.87 -8.22
N ALA A 237 9.72 14.83 -7.45
CA ALA A 237 8.83 13.70 -7.22
C ALA A 237 9.03 13.13 -5.81
N ARG A 238 8.00 12.47 -5.28
CA ARG A 238 8.06 11.79 -3.98
C ARG A 238 7.17 10.56 -3.94
N ASP A 239 7.64 9.54 -3.24
CA ASP A 239 6.77 8.46 -2.79
C ASP A 239 5.84 8.96 -1.68
N VAL A 240 4.66 8.39 -1.61
CA VAL A 240 3.65 8.65 -0.59
C VAL A 240 3.26 7.31 0.02
N TYR A 241 3.73 7.06 1.24
CA TYR A 241 3.60 5.78 1.93
C TYR A 241 2.34 5.74 2.78
N GLY A 242 1.57 4.66 2.70
CA GLY A 242 0.23 4.63 3.24
C GLY A 242 -0.43 3.26 3.34
N LEU A 243 -1.75 3.30 3.49
CA LEU A 243 -2.59 2.14 3.76
C LEU A 243 -3.94 2.29 3.05
N ARG A 244 -4.38 1.26 2.32
CA ARG A 244 -5.77 1.21 1.82
C ARG A 244 -6.72 0.92 2.97
N LEU A 245 -7.88 1.55 2.97
CA LEU A 245 -8.82 1.51 4.09
C LEU A 245 -10.06 0.68 3.77
N VAL A 246 -10.57 0.82 2.55
CA VAL A 246 -11.87 0.27 2.14
C VAL A 246 -11.84 -0.22 0.69
N PRO A 247 -12.82 -1.04 0.25
CA PRO A 247 -12.89 -1.49 -1.13
C PRO A 247 -12.90 -0.32 -2.13
N SER A 248 -12.39 -0.56 -3.34
CA SER A 248 -12.53 0.38 -4.45
C SER A 248 -14.01 0.59 -4.77
N ALA A 249 -14.42 1.84 -4.96
CA ALA A 249 -15.76 2.20 -5.40
C ALA A 249 -16.01 1.83 -6.89
N PHE A 250 -14.93 1.54 -7.62
CA PHE A 250 -14.96 1.22 -9.05
C PHE A 250 -14.93 -0.29 -9.35
N GLY A 251 -15.08 -1.13 -8.31
CA GLY A 251 -15.15 -2.58 -8.47
C GLY A 251 -13.82 -3.27 -8.78
N TYR A 252 -12.69 -2.58 -8.57
CA TYR A 252 -11.36 -3.16 -8.69
C TYR A 252 -10.94 -3.79 -7.36
N LYS A 253 -10.85 -5.13 -7.34
CA LYS A 253 -10.47 -5.88 -6.13
C LYS A 253 -9.07 -5.48 -5.67
N GLU A 254 -8.15 -5.31 -6.61
CA GLU A 254 -6.75 -5.06 -6.30
C GLU A 254 -6.44 -3.61 -5.95
N LEU A 255 -7.43 -2.71 -6.05
CA LEU A 255 -7.28 -1.29 -5.74
C LEU A 255 -7.92 -0.87 -4.40
N GLY A 256 -8.43 -1.82 -3.61
CA GLY A 256 -9.06 -1.57 -2.31
C GLY A 256 -8.40 -2.25 -1.12
N GLY A 257 -8.91 -1.98 0.08
CA GLY A 257 -8.59 -2.67 1.33
C GLY A 257 -9.81 -3.33 1.97
N ASN A 258 -9.59 -4.28 2.87
CA ASN A 258 -10.66 -4.85 3.71
C ASN A 258 -10.60 -4.21 5.11
N PRO A 259 -11.55 -3.34 5.49
CA PRO A 259 -11.48 -2.57 6.74
C PRO A 259 -11.39 -3.44 8.00
N ALA A 260 -11.86 -4.69 7.96
CA ALA A 260 -11.75 -5.63 9.08
C ALA A 260 -10.33 -6.21 9.28
N SER A 261 -9.48 -6.17 8.24
CA SER A 261 -8.09 -6.64 8.32
C SER A 261 -7.22 -6.01 7.23
N LEU A 262 -6.42 -5.04 7.64
CA LEU A 262 -5.56 -4.22 6.76
C LEU A 262 -4.06 -4.57 6.86
N LYS A 263 -3.70 -5.67 7.54
CA LYS A 263 -2.29 -6.04 7.78
C LYS A 263 -1.44 -6.28 6.51
N GLY A 264 -2.09 -6.50 5.35
CA GLY A 264 -1.46 -6.59 4.03
C GLY A 264 -1.96 -5.55 3.01
N ALA A 265 -2.60 -4.47 3.49
CA ALA A 265 -3.19 -3.42 2.67
C ALA A 265 -2.26 -2.20 2.50
N GLN A 266 -1.00 -2.30 2.95
CA GLN A 266 0.01 -1.26 2.75
C GLN A 266 0.17 -0.99 1.27
N HIS A 267 0.31 0.28 0.96
CA HIS A 267 0.50 0.73 -0.39
C HIS A 267 1.29 2.03 -0.38
N CYS A 268 2.09 2.25 -1.41
CA CYS A 268 2.65 3.56 -1.66
C CYS A 268 2.27 4.00 -3.06
N ARG A 269 2.08 5.30 -3.20
CA ARG A 269 1.81 5.99 -4.47
C ARG A 269 2.95 6.97 -4.73
N ALA A 270 2.90 7.67 -5.85
CA ALA A 270 3.83 8.75 -6.15
C ALA A 270 3.10 10.08 -6.33
N GLU A 271 3.77 11.17 -6.01
CA GLU A 271 3.37 12.51 -6.46
C GLU A 271 4.51 13.15 -7.23
N VAL A 272 4.15 13.95 -8.23
CA VAL A 272 5.10 14.71 -9.04
C VAL A 272 4.69 16.17 -9.01
N TRP A 273 5.65 17.06 -8.77
CA TRP A 273 5.40 18.49 -8.86
C TRP A 273 5.51 18.93 -10.32
N LEU A 274 4.38 19.33 -10.90
CA LEU A 274 4.30 19.82 -12.27
C LEU A 274 4.04 21.33 -12.24
N SER A 275 4.92 22.10 -12.88
CA SER A 275 4.70 23.53 -13.05
C SER A 275 3.36 23.76 -13.77
N GLY A 276 2.52 24.62 -13.20
CA GLY A 276 1.14 24.81 -13.66
C GLY A 276 0.09 24.00 -12.91
N TYR A 277 0.47 22.96 -12.15
CA TYR A 277 -0.50 22.02 -11.53
C TYR A 277 -0.20 21.72 -10.05
N GLY A 278 1.02 21.93 -9.59
CA GLY A 278 1.46 21.58 -8.24
C GLY A 278 1.73 20.09 -8.09
N TRP A 279 1.49 19.52 -6.91
CA TRP A 279 1.62 18.07 -6.67
C TRP A 279 0.50 17.30 -7.35
N VAL A 280 0.86 16.49 -8.34
CA VAL A 280 -0.06 15.66 -9.14
C VAL A 280 0.13 14.19 -8.79
N ALA A 281 -0.99 13.48 -8.66
CA ALA A 281 -1.06 12.07 -8.29
C ALA A 281 -0.55 11.14 -9.40
N MET A 282 0.25 10.13 -9.05
CA MET A 282 0.75 9.09 -9.96
C MET A 282 0.73 7.73 -9.26
N ASP A 283 0.36 6.65 -9.97
CA ASP A 283 0.48 5.29 -9.44
C ASP A 283 0.61 4.22 -10.55
N PRO A 284 1.73 4.20 -11.30
CA PRO A 284 1.97 3.17 -12.32
C PRO A 284 2.06 1.77 -11.72
N ALA A 285 2.45 1.63 -10.44
CA ALA A 285 2.50 0.33 -9.78
C ALA A 285 1.12 -0.34 -9.69
N ASP A 286 0.06 0.41 -9.37
CA ASP A 286 -1.31 -0.13 -9.35
C ASP A 286 -1.80 -0.55 -10.74
N VAL A 287 -1.36 0.12 -11.80
CA VAL A 287 -1.65 -0.33 -13.18
C VAL A 287 -1.08 -1.72 -13.41
N THR A 288 0.20 -1.94 -13.08
CA THR A 288 0.84 -3.27 -13.22
C THR A 288 0.23 -4.32 -12.27
N LYS A 289 -0.27 -3.90 -11.10
CA LYS A 289 -0.98 -4.76 -10.17
C LYS A 289 -2.31 -5.23 -10.77
N VAL A 290 -3.09 -4.31 -11.35
CA VAL A 290 -4.33 -4.64 -12.05
C VAL A 290 -4.06 -5.57 -13.22
N MET A 291 -3.05 -5.27 -14.03
CA MET A 291 -2.60 -6.15 -15.12
C MET A 291 -2.30 -7.58 -14.65
N ARG A 292 -1.72 -7.72 -13.46
CA ARG A 292 -1.25 -9.02 -12.96
C ARG A 292 -2.28 -9.80 -12.15
N GLN A 293 -3.12 -9.12 -11.37
CA GLN A 293 -3.86 -9.76 -10.28
C GLN A 293 -5.38 -9.51 -10.31
N GLU A 294 -5.86 -8.58 -11.14
CA GLU A 294 -7.29 -8.24 -11.17
C GLU A 294 -8.14 -9.33 -11.84
N THR A 295 -7.53 -10.08 -12.77
CA THR A 295 -8.12 -11.24 -13.45
C THR A 295 -7.29 -12.50 -13.20
N ALA A 296 -7.86 -13.67 -13.52
CA ALA A 296 -7.12 -14.93 -13.40
C ALA A 296 -5.93 -15.02 -14.38
N GLU A 297 -6.08 -14.38 -15.54
CA GLU A 297 -5.02 -14.28 -16.55
C GLU A 297 -4.18 -13.03 -16.33
N TRP A 298 -2.88 -13.15 -16.56
CA TRP A 298 -1.98 -12.01 -16.57
C TRP A 298 -2.15 -11.22 -17.88
N ILE A 299 -2.82 -10.07 -17.78
CA ILE A 299 -2.98 -9.10 -18.85
C ILE A 299 -1.62 -8.46 -19.18
N LYS A 300 -1.18 -8.54 -20.44
CA LYS A 300 0.14 -8.04 -20.88
C LYS A 300 0.09 -6.68 -21.56
N SER A 301 -1.11 -6.15 -21.84
CA SER A 301 -1.28 -4.88 -22.53
C SER A 301 -2.01 -3.87 -21.65
N PRO A 302 -1.48 -2.63 -21.50
CA PRO A 302 -2.17 -1.57 -20.80
C PRO A 302 -3.42 -1.06 -21.55
N ALA A 303 -3.55 -1.40 -22.85
CA ALA A 303 -4.73 -1.08 -23.65
C ALA A 303 -5.92 -2.02 -23.40
N HIS A 304 -5.73 -3.09 -22.60
CA HIS A 304 -6.81 -4.01 -22.27
C HIS A 304 -7.97 -3.28 -21.56
N PRO A 305 -9.25 -3.60 -21.84
CA PRO A 305 -10.40 -2.86 -21.28
C PRO A 305 -10.48 -2.81 -19.75
N VAL A 306 -9.89 -3.79 -19.06
CA VAL A 306 -9.77 -3.80 -17.58
C VAL A 306 -8.67 -2.86 -17.09
N VAL A 307 -7.64 -2.60 -17.88
CA VAL A 307 -6.43 -1.86 -17.45
C VAL A 307 -6.46 -0.42 -17.92
N ALA A 308 -6.89 -0.16 -19.16
CA ALA A 308 -6.85 1.15 -19.78
C ALA A 308 -7.52 2.28 -18.95
N PRO A 309 -8.68 2.07 -18.32
CA PRO A 309 -9.29 3.08 -17.44
C PRO A 309 -8.40 3.43 -16.24
N VAL A 310 -7.76 2.42 -15.64
CA VAL A 310 -6.87 2.57 -14.50
C VAL A 310 -5.57 3.28 -14.92
N ALA A 311 -4.96 2.83 -16.02
CA ALA A 311 -3.75 3.43 -16.57
C ALA A 311 -3.94 4.92 -16.87
N LYS A 312 -5.10 5.29 -17.41
CA LYS A 312 -5.45 6.68 -17.69
C LYS A 312 -5.67 7.50 -16.41
N ALA A 313 -6.50 7.03 -15.47
CA ALA A 313 -6.88 7.85 -14.33
C ALA A 313 -5.78 7.94 -13.25
N LEU A 314 -4.93 6.92 -13.13
CA LEU A 314 -3.78 6.95 -12.19
C LEU A 314 -2.63 7.85 -12.66
N PHE A 315 -2.72 8.42 -13.87
CA PHE A 315 -1.93 9.58 -14.27
C PHE A 315 -2.72 10.87 -13.96
N GLY A 316 -2.61 11.34 -12.73
CA GLY A 316 -3.23 12.59 -12.27
C GLY A 316 -4.34 12.42 -11.24
N GLY A 317 -4.75 11.20 -10.92
CA GLY A 317 -5.83 10.96 -9.96
C GLY A 317 -5.69 9.65 -9.20
N TRP A 318 -6.47 9.53 -8.14
CA TRP A 318 -6.68 8.28 -7.42
C TRP A 318 -7.89 8.36 -6.49
N GLU A 319 -8.41 7.21 -6.10
CA GLU A 319 -9.44 7.09 -5.05
C GLU A 319 -8.93 7.54 -3.68
N GLY A 320 -9.81 8.13 -2.88
CA GLY A 320 -9.63 8.46 -1.46
C GLY A 320 -9.97 7.29 -0.53
N ASN A 321 -9.98 6.05 -1.04
CA ASN A 321 -10.19 4.82 -0.27
C ASN A 321 -8.95 4.35 0.50
N TRP A 322 -7.98 5.25 0.70
CA TRP A 322 -6.69 5.01 1.33
C TRP A 322 -6.26 6.26 2.08
N MET A 323 -5.24 6.12 2.93
CA MET A 323 -4.58 7.25 3.58
C MET A 323 -3.05 7.17 3.40
N ALA A 324 -2.40 8.32 3.44
CA ALA A 324 -0.96 8.46 3.55
C ALA A 324 -0.54 8.67 5.01
N TYR A 325 0.52 7.97 5.41
CA TYR A 325 1.25 8.26 6.63
C TYR A 325 2.20 9.43 6.43
N ASN A 326 3.11 9.31 5.47
CA ASN A 326 4.20 10.26 5.23
C ASN A 326 4.81 10.07 3.82
N VAL A 327 5.91 10.78 3.55
CA VAL A 327 6.66 10.77 2.27
C VAL A 327 8.16 10.55 2.50
N ALA A 328 8.52 9.95 3.64
CA ALA A 328 9.90 9.94 4.12
C ALA A 328 10.72 8.76 3.58
N HIS A 329 11.98 9.05 3.30
CA HIS A 329 13.01 8.07 2.97
C HIS A 329 14.17 8.14 3.96
N ASP A 330 15.00 7.09 3.98
CA ASP A 330 16.22 7.02 4.79
C ASP A 330 15.94 7.31 6.29
N VAL A 331 14.82 6.78 6.79
CA VAL A 331 14.28 7.13 8.11
C VAL A 331 15.14 6.52 9.21
N VAL A 332 15.67 7.39 10.07
CA VAL A 332 16.30 6.99 11.34
C VAL A 332 15.20 6.81 12.38
N LEU A 333 15.06 5.60 12.92
CA LEU A 333 14.11 5.34 14.00
C LEU A 333 14.70 5.86 15.33
N PRO A 334 14.03 6.78 16.05
CA PRO A 334 14.57 7.34 17.28
C PRO A 334 14.86 6.26 18.32
N GLY A 335 16.09 6.23 18.85
CA GLY A 335 16.53 5.23 19.83
C GLY A 335 16.80 3.83 19.27
N SER A 336 16.66 3.59 17.97
CA SER A 336 17.09 2.32 17.34
C SER A 336 18.61 2.29 17.22
N THR A 337 19.19 1.10 17.38
CA THR A 337 20.62 0.83 17.10
C THR A 337 20.84 0.24 15.71
N GLY A 338 19.76 -0.14 15.02
CA GLY A 338 19.81 -0.69 13.67
C GLY A 338 19.99 0.36 12.56
N PRO A 339 20.16 -0.10 11.31
CA PRO A 339 20.29 0.79 10.16
C PRO A 339 19.01 1.60 9.94
N LYS A 340 19.15 2.70 9.19
CA LYS A 340 18.01 3.46 8.65
C LYS A 340 17.07 2.53 7.89
N ILE A 341 15.79 2.86 7.85
CA ILE A 341 14.81 2.14 7.04
C ILE A 341 14.54 2.93 5.76
N GLY A 342 14.28 2.23 4.66
CA GLY A 342 14.02 2.86 3.37
C GLY A 342 12.80 3.79 3.38
N PHE A 343 11.76 3.43 4.15
CA PHE A 343 10.52 4.18 4.30
C PHE A 343 9.73 3.70 5.52
N LEU A 344 8.76 4.51 5.99
CA LEU A 344 7.96 4.22 7.18
C LEU A 344 6.46 4.10 6.85
N MET A 345 5.94 2.87 6.76
CA MET A 345 4.48 2.59 6.71
C MET A 345 4.06 1.28 7.39
N TYR A 346 5.01 0.55 7.93
CA TYR A 346 4.77 -0.66 8.71
C TYR A 346 5.01 -0.35 10.20
N PRO A 347 4.32 -1.05 11.11
CA PRO A 347 4.79 -1.17 12.48
C PRO A 347 6.22 -1.71 12.50
N MET A 348 7.09 -1.04 13.24
CA MET A 348 8.48 -1.44 13.43
C MET A 348 8.71 -1.82 14.88
N ALA A 349 9.57 -2.80 15.15
CA ALA A 349 9.97 -3.15 16.50
C ALA A 349 11.42 -3.64 16.55
N GLU A 350 12.08 -3.40 17.67
CA GLU A 350 13.45 -3.82 17.96
C GLU A 350 13.52 -4.30 19.41
N ASN A 351 14.22 -5.40 19.65
CA ASN A 351 14.54 -5.91 20.98
C ASN A 351 16.03 -6.28 21.05
N ALA A 352 16.48 -6.95 22.11
CA ALA A 352 17.89 -7.33 22.27
C ALA A 352 18.41 -8.25 21.14
N ALA A 353 17.53 -9.02 20.48
CA ALA A 353 17.86 -9.85 19.33
C ALA A 353 17.91 -9.08 17.99
N GLY A 354 17.56 -7.79 17.99
CA GLY A 354 17.56 -6.91 16.83
C GLY A 354 16.16 -6.56 16.34
N ARG A 355 16.06 -6.17 15.06
CA ARG A 355 14.81 -5.71 14.44
C ARG A 355 13.89 -6.88 14.09
N LEU A 356 12.64 -6.81 14.52
CA LEU A 356 11.63 -7.81 14.20
C LEU A 356 11.22 -7.70 12.72
N ASN A 357 10.83 -8.82 12.12
CA ASN A 357 10.40 -8.87 10.73
C ASN A 357 8.98 -8.28 10.57
N HIS A 358 8.90 -7.01 10.21
CA HIS A 358 7.64 -6.29 9.96
C HIS A 358 6.86 -6.77 8.74
N TYR A 359 7.45 -7.59 7.86
CA TYR A 359 6.75 -8.21 6.73
C TYR A 359 6.03 -9.51 7.08
N ALA A 360 6.21 -10.03 8.29
CA ALA A 360 5.51 -11.20 8.81
C ALA A 360 4.54 -10.78 9.92
N PRO A 361 3.36 -10.22 9.59
CA PRO A 361 2.45 -9.61 10.56
C PRO A 361 1.95 -10.57 11.64
N ASP A 362 1.87 -11.87 11.34
CA ASP A 362 1.42 -12.88 12.31
C ASP A 362 2.52 -13.25 13.32
N ASP A 363 3.79 -13.26 12.88
CA ASP A 363 4.94 -13.47 13.76
C ASP A 363 5.24 -12.21 14.58
N PHE A 364 5.15 -11.03 13.93
CA PHE A 364 5.25 -9.72 14.58
C PHE A 364 4.08 -9.46 15.53
N ARG A 365 2.92 -10.07 15.24
CA ARG A 365 1.62 -9.88 15.90
C ARG A 365 1.15 -8.44 15.89
N TYR A 366 0.85 -7.94 14.69
CA TYR A 366 0.11 -6.69 14.54
C TYR A 366 -1.18 -6.86 13.75
N GLN A 367 -2.18 -6.06 14.12
CA GLN A 367 -3.45 -5.93 13.41
C GLN A 367 -3.67 -4.46 13.07
N ILE A 368 -4.22 -4.23 11.86
CA ILE A 368 -4.70 -2.91 11.47
C ILE A 368 -6.14 -3.05 11.01
N THR A 369 -7.02 -2.19 11.49
CA THR A 369 -8.42 -2.10 11.09
C THR A 369 -8.79 -0.66 10.76
N ALA A 370 -9.85 -0.47 9.99
CA ALA A 370 -10.42 0.83 9.72
C ALA A 370 -11.94 0.80 9.86
N ARG A 371 -12.51 1.93 10.26
CA ARG A 371 -13.94 2.18 10.31
C ARG A 371 -14.23 3.53 9.68
N GLU A 372 -15.11 3.55 8.69
CA GLU A 372 -15.64 4.80 8.17
C GLU A 372 -16.66 5.38 9.15
N ILE A 373 -16.47 6.64 9.54
CA ILE A 373 -17.37 7.38 10.41
C ILE A 373 -18.38 8.09 9.52
N LYS A 374 -19.62 7.61 9.52
CA LYS A 374 -20.73 8.26 8.84
C LYS A 374 -21.25 9.42 9.70
N ALA A 375 -21.53 10.54 9.06
CA ALA A 375 -22.11 11.72 9.69
C ALA A 375 -23.51 11.44 10.24
#